data_AF-A0A535I5R2-F1
#
_entry.id   AF-A0A535I5R2-F1
#
_cell.length_a   1.000
_cell.length_b   1.000
_cell.length_c   1.000
_cell.angle_alpha   90.00
_cell.angle_beta   90.00
_cell.angle_gamma   90.00
#
_symmetry.space_group_name_H-M   'P 1'
#
loop_
_entity.id
_entity.type
_entity.pdbx_description
1 polymer ?
#
loop_
_entity_poly.entity_id
_entity_poly.type
_entity_poly.pdbx_seq_one_letter_code
_entity_poly.pdbx_strand_id
1 'polypeptide(L)' 'MPELFSPQHKVREVVDRLGERGREALRKHGYDLGEGFVDVLSQYQTLEHAARTERLRDLDGLLRELNAAA' A
#
# COMPACT_ATOMS: atom_id res chain seq x y z
N MET A 1 -6.15 19.86 -1.77
CA MET A 1 -5.16 19.29 -2.70
C MET A 1 -5.74 17.98 -3.23
N PRO A 2 -5.53 17.62 -4.51
CA PRO A 2 -5.95 16.30 -4.99
C PRO A 2 -5.23 15.21 -4.19
N GLU A 3 -5.92 14.12 -3.87
CA GLU A 3 -5.31 12.97 -3.20
C GLU A 3 -4.24 12.35 -4.12
N LEU A 4 -3.02 12.21 -3.61
CA LEU A 4 -1.87 11.63 -4.32
C LEU A 4 -1.96 10.11 -4.41
N PHE A 5 -2.62 9.49 -3.43
CA PHE A 5 -2.90 8.05 -3.38
C PHE A 5 -4.38 7.79 -3.33
N SER A 6 -4.81 6.78 -4.09
CA SER A 6 -6.20 6.33 -4.18
C SER A 6 -6.25 4.80 -4.14
N PRO A 7 -7.41 4.17 -3.88
CA PRO A 7 -7.55 2.72 -3.83
C PRO A 7 -7.08 1.98 -5.09
N GLN A 8 -7.07 2.68 -6.24
CA GLN A 8 -6.68 2.14 -7.55
C GLN A 8 -5.17 2.14 -7.79
N HIS A 9 -4.39 2.85 -6.96
CA HIS A 9 -2.94 2.77 -7.03
C HIS A 9 -2.47 1.38 -6.62
N LYS A 10 -1.40 0.93 -7.26
CA LYS A 10 -0.75 -0.33 -6.96
C LYS A 10 0.10 -0.20 -5.70
N VAL A 11 0.24 -1.29 -4.97
CA VAL A 11 1.12 -1.38 -3.80
C VAL A 11 2.55 -0.94 -4.14
N ARG A 12 3.09 -1.34 -5.30
CA ARG A 12 4.43 -0.91 -5.74
C ARG A 12 4.56 0.60 -5.85
N GLU A 13 3.51 1.31 -6.27
CA GLU A 13 3.56 2.76 -6.50
C GLU A 13 3.70 3.53 -5.18
N VAL A 14 3.22 2.96 -4.07
CA VAL A 14 3.43 3.47 -2.72
C VAL A 14 4.91 3.40 -2.34
N VAL A 15 5.54 2.25 -2.60
CA VAL A 15 6.97 2.01 -2.32
C VAL A 15 7.85 2.86 -3.24
N ASP A 16 7.53 2.93 -4.53
CA ASP A 16 8.30 3.70 -5.52
C ASP A 16 8.30 5.20 -5.19
N ARG A 17 7.19 5.74 -4.67
CA ARG A 17 7.07 7.17 -4.34
C ARG A 17 7.61 7.53 -2.96
N LEU A 18 7.38 6.70 -1.94
CA LEU A 18 7.67 7.03 -0.54
C LEU A 18 8.85 6.25 0.05
N GLY A 19 9.42 5.30 -0.69
CA GLY A 19 10.52 4.45 -0.23
C GLY A 19 10.17 3.68 1.04
N GLU A 20 11.08 3.68 2.01
CA GLU A 20 10.91 3.00 3.31
C GLU A 20 9.68 3.48 4.09
N ARG A 21 9.30 4.76 3.97
CA ARG A 21 8.09 5.28 4.65
C ARG A 21 6.82 4.62 4.12
N GLY A 22 6.76 4.35 2.82
CA GLY A 22 5.65 3.62 2.21
C GLY A 22 5.58 2.18 2.69
N ARG A 23 6.73 1.52 2.85
CA ARG A 23 6.83 0.15 3.37
C ARG A 23 6.36 0.06 4.82
N GLU A 24 6.78 1.01 5.66
CA GLU A 24 6.39 1.08 7.06
C GLU A 24 4.87 1.30 7.20
N ALA A 25 4.30 2.22 6.42
CA ALA A 25 2.86 2.47 6.40
C ALA A 25 2.07 1.21 5.99
N LEU A 26 2.48 0.54 4.90
CA LEU A 26 1.85 -0.71 4.45
C LEU A 26 1.88 -1.77 5.56
N ARG A 27 3.04 -1.98 6.20
CA ARG A 27 3.21 -2.95 7.30
C ARG A 27 2.33 -2.63 8.49
N LYS A 28 2.25 -1.36 8.89
CA LYS A 28 1.41 -0.89 10.00
C LYS A 28 -0.07 -1.16 9.76
N HIS A 29 -0.52 -1.07 8.50
CA HIS A 29 -1.90 -1.37 8.08
C HIS A 29 -2.12 -2.86 7.72
N GLY A 30 -1.15 -3.72 8.02
CA GLY A 30 -1.26 -5.17 7.92
C GLY A 30 -0.77 -5.78 6.61
N TYR A 31 -0.26 -4.97 5.69
CA TYR A 31 0.28 -5.43 4.41
C TYR A 31 1.79 -5.62 4.48
N ASP A 32 2.24 -6.87 4.51
CA ASP A 32 3.65 -7.21 4.43
C ASP A 32 4.07 -7.38 2.96
N LEU A 33 5.13 -6.68 2.56
CA LEU A 33 5.67 -6.71 1.20
C LEU A 33 6.50 -7.96 0.91
N GLY A 34 6.88 -8.71 1.95
CA GLY A 34 7.67 -9.92 1.90
C GLY A 34 8.97 -9.81 1.09
N GLU A 35 9.68 -10.92 0.98
CA GLU A 35 10.83 -11.06 0.06
C GLU A 35 10.62 -12.23 -0.92
N GLY A 36 9.46 -12.90 -0.86
CA GLY A 36 9.12 -14.02 -1.72
C GLY A 36 8.64 -13.60 -3.10
N PHE A 37 8.77 -14.50 -4.08
CA PHE A 37 8.29 -14.28 -5.45
C PHE A 37 6.79 -13.93 -5.52
N VAL A 38 5.97 -14.55 -4.68
CA VAL A 38 4.53 -14.26 -4.55
C VAL A 38 4.31 -12.86 -4.01
N ASP A 39 5.16 -12.40 -3.08
CA ASP A 39 5.04 -11.08 -2.49
C ASP A 39 5.42 -9.99 -3.50
N VAL A 40 6.43 -10.22 -4.35
CA VAL A 40 6.75 -9.33 -5.49
C VAL A 40 5.59 -9.23 -6.49
N LEU A 41 4.92 -10.33 -6.82
CA LEU A 41 3.75 -10.31 -7.71
C LEU A 41 2.56 -9.59 -7.07
N SER A 42 2.39 -9.71 -5.75
CA SER A 42 1.32 -9.01 -5.02
C SER A 42 1.44 -7.50 -5.10
N GLN A 43 2.66 -6.97 -5.28
CA GLN A 43 2.89 -5.52 -5.39
C GLN A 43 2.28 -4.88 -6.65
N TYR A 44 1.94 -5.68 -7.65
CA TYR A 44 1.26 -5.20 -8.87
C TYR A 44 -0.26 -5.08 -8.73
N GLN A 45 -0.82 -5.56 -7.61
CA GLN A 45 -2.23 -5.44 -7.29
C GLN A 45 -2.53 -4.06 -6.71
N THR A 46 -3.79 -3.63 -6.80
CA THR A 46 -4.25 -2.36 -6.24
C THR A 46 -4.39 -2.46 -4.71
N LEU A 47 -4.34 -1.31 -4.03
CA LEU A 47 -4.61 -1.23 -2.59
C LEU A 47 -6.01 -1.76 -2.24
N GLU A 48 -7.00 -1.49 -3.09
CA GLU A 48 -8.35 -2.06 -2.94
C GLU A 48 -8.33 -3.59 -3.01
N HIS A 49 -7.60 -4.17 -3.96
CA HIS A 49 -7.54 -5.63 -4.09
C HIS A 49 -6.83 -6.27 -2.90
N ALA A 50 -5.77 -5.64 -2.40
CA ALA A 50 -5.10 -6.05 -1.17
C ALA A 50 -6.05 -6.05 0.04
N ALA A 51 -6.95 -5.07 0.13
CA ALA A 51 -7.95 -5.00 1.20
C ALA A 51 -9.02 -6.10 1.06
N ARG A 52 -9.51 -6.32 -0.16
CA ARG A 52 -10.52 -7.37 -0.44
C ARG A 52 -10.01 -8.78 -0.20
N THR A 53 -8.71 -9.01 -0.33
CA THR A 53 -8.06 -10.30 -0.09
C THR A 53 -7.60 -10.48 1.37
N GLU A 54 -8.03 -9.59 2.26
CA GLU A 54 -7.70 -9.57 3.70
C GLU A 54 -6.20 -9.44 4.01
N ARG A 55 -5.38 -9.09 3.01
CA ARG A 55 -3.94 -8.81 3.17
C ARG A 55 -3.68 -7.38 3.64
N LEU A 56 -4.63 -6.47 3.47
CA LEU A 56 -4.61 -5.11 4.01
C LEU A 56 -5.81 -4.94 4.94
N ARG A 57 -5.57 -4.62 6.21
CA ARG A 57 -6.62 -4.58 7.25
C ARG A 57 -7.36 -3.27 7.29
N ASP A 58 -6.67 -2.17 6.96
CA ASP A 58 -7.21 -0.81 7.06
C ASP A 58 -6.80 0.01 5.83
N LEU A 59 -7.65 -0.04 4.79
CA LEU A 59 -7.42 0.70 3.55
C LEU A 59 -7.62 2.21 3.74
N ASP A 60 -8.68 2.61 4.44
CA ASP A 60 -8.99 4.02 4.68
C ASP A 60 -7.92 4.68 5.56
N GLY A 61 -7.47 4.00 6.61
CA GLY A 61 -6.37 4.45 7.46
C GLY A 61 -5.06 4.56 6.69
N LEU A 62 -4.74 3.57 5.84
CA LEU A 62 -3.58 3.64 4.97
C LEU A 62 -3.64 4.86 4.05
N LEU A 63 -4.75 5.07 3.33
CA LEU A 63 -4.87 6.19 2.39
C LEU A 63 -4.73 7.55 3.08
N ARG A 64 -5.27 7.70 4.29
CA ARG A 64 -5.08 8.93 5.08
C ARG A 64 -3.62 9.15 5.44
N GLU A 65 -2.93 8.10 5.90
CA GLU A 65 -1.52 8.19 6.27
C GLU A 65 -0.62 8.47 5.06
N LEU A 66 -0.87 7.80 3.93
CA LEU A 66 -0.14 8.01 2.68
C LEU A 66 -0.32 9.42 2.13
N ASN A 67 -1.55 9.93 2.12
CA ASN A 67 -1.82 11.30 1.64
C ASN A 67 -1.36 12.39 2.61
N ALA A 68 -1.15 12.08 3.90
CA ALA A 68 -0.55 13.01 4.85
C ALA A 68 0.99 13.01 4.79
N ALA A 69 1.59 11.93 4.29
CA ALA A 69 3.04 11.74 4.19
C ALA A 69 3.65 12.21 2.85
N ALA A 70 2.79 12.45 1.85
CA ALA A 70 3.12 12.85 0.48
C ALA A 70 3.16 14.37 0.31
#